data_AF-A0A927HIP8-F1
#
_entry.id   AF-A0A927HIP8-F1
#
_cell.length_a   1.000
_cell.length_b   1.000
_cell.length_c   1.000
_cell.angle_alpha   90.00
_cell.angle_beta   90.00
_cell.angle_gamma   90.00
#
_symmetry.space_group_name_H-M   'P 1'
#
loop_
_entity.id
_entity.type
_entity.pdbx_description
1 polymer ?
#
loop_
_entity_poly.entity_id
_entity_poly.type
_entity_poly.pdbx_seq_one_letter_code
_entity_poly.pdbx_strand_id
1 'polypeptide(L)'
;MGAAIWSSSLQEMRRFPLPLFLRFFENHGLLDIRDRPQWYVVPGGSREYVRALLAEGSAIALDLRLNAPVQQVERHPAGVILRLASGEAHFDQ
;
A
#
# COMPACT_ATOMS: atom_id res chain seq x y z
N MET A 1 -17.25 6.08 -9.75
CA MET A 1 -16.32 6.32 -8.62
C MET A 1 -15.56 5.06 -8.21
N GLY A 2 -16.21 3.92 -7.94
CA GLY A 2 -15.50 2.70 -7.53
C GLY A 2 -14.38 2.26 -8.49
N ALA A 3 -14.61 2.37 -9.80
CA ALA A 3 -13.59 2.09 -10.82
C ALA A 3 -12.35 3.01 -10.73
N ALA A 4 -12.52 4.29 -10.36
CA ALA A 4 -11.42 5.24 -10.27
C ALA A 4 -10.59 5.07 -8.99
N ILE A 5 -11.19 4.56 -7.92
CA ILE A 5 -10.54 4.40 -6.61
C ILE A 5 -9.88 3.02 -6.50
N TRP A 6 -10.56 1.96 -6.96
CA TRP A 6 -10.13 0.57 -6.77
C TRP A 6 -9.88 -0.18 -8.08
N SER A 7 -9.80 0.52 -9.21
CA SER A 7 -9.60 -0.09 -10.53
C SER A 7 -10.57 -1.25 -10.83
N SER A 8 -11.79 -1.18 -10.27
CA SER A 8 -12.77 -2.27 -10.29
C SER A 8 -13.83 -2.09 -11.38
N SER A 9 -14.26 -3.20 -11.98
CA SER A 9 -15.42 -3.28 -12.87
C SER A 9 -16.75 -3.11 -12.13
N LEU A 10 -17.85 -2.89 -12.86
CA LEU A 10 -19.19 -2.84 -12.28
C LEU A 10 -19.58 -4.14 -11.57
N GLN A 11 -19.16 -5.30 -12.10
CA GLN A 11 -19.48 -6.59 -11.50
C GLN A 11 -18.73 -6.77 -10.17
N GLU A 12 -17.46 -6.37 -10.11
CA GLU A 12 -16.66 -6.40 -8.87
C GLU A 12 -17.24 -5.45 -7.83
N MET A 13 -17.68 -4.26 -8.23
CA MET A 13 -18.30 -3.31 -7.31
C MET A 13 -19.58 -3.84 -6.65
N ARG A 14 -20.36 -4.70 -7.32
CA ARG A 14 -21.53 -5.36 -6.71
C ARG A 14 -21.15 -6.34 -5.59
N ARG A 15 -19.93 -6.87 -5.62
CA ARG A 15 -19.39 -7.78 -4.61
C ARG A 15 -18.60 -7.04 -3.52
N PHE A 16 -18.36 -5.74 -3.71
CA PHE A 16 -17.55 -4.96 -2.79
C PHE A 16 -18.27 -4.80 -1.43
N PRO A 17 -17.59 -5.03 -0.29
CA PRO A 17 -18.23 -4.93 1.01
C PRO A 17 -18.78 -3.52 1.28
N LEU A 18 -20.10 -3.41 1.47
CA LEU A 18 -20.76 -2.12 1.69
C LEU A 18 -20.21 -1.36 2.92
N PRO A 19 -19.94 -1.98 4.08
CA PRO A 19 -19.39 -1.24 5.22
C PRO A 19 -18.03 -0.59 4.93
N LEU A 20 -17.18 -1.25 4.15
CA LEU A 20 -15.90 -0.71 3.73
C LEU A 20 -16.09 0.46 2.76
N PHE A 21 -17.01 0.32 1.80
CA PHE A 21 -17.35 1.37 0.85
C PHE A 21 -17.83 2.63 1.56
N LEU A 22 -18.78 2.49 2.50
CA LEU A 22 -19.35 3.62 3.24
C LEU A 22 -18.30 4.32 4.11
N ARG A 23 -17.53 3.56 4.90
CA ARG A 23 -16.47 4.12 5.75
C ARG A 23 -15.40 4.84 4.93
N PHE A 24 -15.01 4.28 3.78
CA PHE A 24 -14.06 4.95 2.90
C PHE A 24 -14.64 6.29 2.41
N PHE A 25 -15.88 6.30 1.92
CA PHE A 25 -16.48 7.52 1.38
C PHE A 25 -16.68 8.58 2.47
N GLU A 26 -17.06 8.18 3.69
CA GLU A 26 -17.18 9.07 4.84
C GLU A 26 -15.83 9.69 5.24
N ASN A 27 -14.79 8.87 5.42
CA ASN A 27 -13.45 9.35 5.82
C ASN A 27 -12.81 10.30 4.79
N HIS A 28 -13.27 10.28 3.55
CA HIS A 28 -12.73 11.06 2.44
C HIS A 28 -13.67 12.18 1.98
N GLY A 29 -14.77 12.42 2.69
CA GLY A 29 -15.74 13.48 2.36
C GLY A 29 -16.43 13.30 1.01
N LEU A 30 -16.51 12.05 0.52
CA LEU A 30 -17.13 11.72 -0.77
C LEU A 30 -18.65 11.59 -0.68
N LEU A 31 -19.21 11.52 0.53
CA LEU A 31 -20.64 11.62 0.79
C LEU A 31 -21.09 13.08 0.99
N ASP A 32 -20.15 14.01 1.17
CA ASP A 32 -20.46 15.39 1.50
C ASP A 32 -21.05 16.12 0.30
N ILE A 33 -22.07 16.94 0.55
CA ILE A 33 -22.74 17.75 -0.49
C ILE A 33 -22.28 19.21 -0.42
N ARG A 34 -21.87 19.66 0.78
CA ARG A 34 -21.34 21.00 1.06
C ARG A 34 -19.98 20.85 1.75
N ASP A 35 -19.15 21.88 1.68
CA ASP A 35 -17.86 21.95 2.39
C ASP A 35 -16.92 20.76 2.09
N ARG A 36 -16.95 20.27 0.84
CA ARG A 36 -16.11 19.15 0.41
C ARG A 36 -14.64 19.48 0.64
N PRO A 37 -13.84 18.53 1.14
CA PRO A 37 -12.42 18.75 1.28
C PRO A 37 -11.77 19.05 -0.08
N GLN A 38 -10.81 19.97 -0.10
CA GLN A 38 -9.97 20.17 -1.26
C GLN A 38 -8.97 19.00 -1.34
N TRP A 39 -9.04 18.24 -2.43
CA TRP A 39 -8.06 17.18 -2.68
C TRP A 39 -6.83 17.77 -3.35
N TYR A 40 -5.67 17.41 -2.81
CA TYR A 40 -4.38 17.76 -3.39
C TYR A 40 -3.82 16.56 -4.13
N VAL A 41 -3.01 16.84 -5.16
CA VAL A 41 -2.26 15.84 -5.89
C VAL A 41 -0.78 16.10 -5.69
N VAL A 42 0.03 15.04 -5.68
CA VAL A 42 1.48 15.19 -5.76
C VAL A 42 1.86 15.39 -7.23
N PRO A 43 2.49 16.52 -7.60
CA PRO A 43 2.99 16.71 -8.97
C PRO A 43 3.96 15.59 -9.34
N GLY A 44 3.75 14.94 -10.48
CA GLY A 44 4.52 13.75 -10.87
C GLY A 44 3.94 12.40 -10.42
N GLY A 45 2.86 12.42 -9.62
CA GLY A 45 2.09 11.24 -9.23
C GLY A 45 2.62 10.52 -7.98
N SER A 46 1.97 9.43 -7.60
CA SER A 46 2.26 8.69 -6.35
C SER A 46 3.69 8.11 -6.28
N ARG A 47 4.37 7.94 -7.41
CA ARG A 47 5.77 7.49 -7.46
C ARG A 47 6.73 8.46 -6.75
N GLU A 48 6.37 9.72 -6.64
CA GLU A 48 7.19 10.71 -5.92
C GLU A 48 7.36 10.37 -4.44
N TYR A 49 6.36 9.75 -3.80
CA TYR A 49 6.51 9.25 -2.43
C TYR A 49 7.62 8.20 -2.34
N VAL A 50 7.65 7.25 -3.28
CA VAL A 50 8.68 6.21 -3.33
C VAL A 50 10.06 6.83 -3.55
N ARG A 51 10.17 7.81 -4.46
CA ARG A 51 11.43 8.53 -4.68
C ARG A 51 11.92 9.24 -3.42
N ALA A 52 11.02 9.93 -2.72
CA ALA A 52 11.36 10.63 -1.48
C ALA A 52 11.82 9.67 -0.37
N LEU A 53 11.20 8.50 -0.25
CA LEU A 53 11.59 7.47 0.73
C LEU A 53 12.97 6.87 0.44
N LEU A 54 13.30 6.70 -0.85
CA LEU A 54 14.58 6.14 -1.30
C LEU A 54 15.70 7.18 -1.44
N ALA A 55 15.42 8.47 -1.24
CA ALA A 55 16.42 9.52 -1.36
C ALA A 55 17.49 9.41 -0.26
N GLU A 56 18.73 9.74 -0.62
CA GLU A 56 19.84 9.78 0.33
C GLU A 56 19.55 10.80 1.45
N GLY A 57 19.75 10.38 2.70
CA GLY A 57 19.40 11.21 3.87
C GLY A 57 17.93 11.15 4.29
N SER A 58 17.10 10.26 3.70
CA SER A 58 15.79 9.97 4.26
C SER A 58 15.95 9.40 5.69
N ALA A 59 14.97 9.67 6.55
CA ALA A 59 14.98 9.17 7.93
C ALA A 59 14.87 7.64 8.04
N ILE A 60 14.68 6.93 6.91
CA ILE A 60 14.45 5.49 6.87
C ILE A 60 15.61 4.84 6.12
N ALA A 61 16.46 4.12 6.85
CA ALA A 61 17.43 3.23 6.24
C ALA A 61 16.68 2.03 5.61
N LEU A 62 16.64 1.98 4.28
CA LEU A 62 15.96 0.94 3.52
C LEU A 62 16.98 0.06 2.79
N ASP A 63 17.03 -1.23 3.14
CA ASP A 63 17.64 -2.26 2.30
C ASP A 63 16.64 -2.69 1.22
N LEU A 64 16.72 -2.06 0.05
CA LEU A 64 15.81 -2.33 -1.06
C LEU A 64 16.32 -3.49 -1.92
N ARG A 65 15.63 -4.64 -1.84
CA ARG A 65 15.90 -5.81 -2.68
C ARG A 65 14.81 -5.98 -3.74
N LEU A 66 15.11 -5.58 -4.97
CA LEU A 66 14.22 -5.79 -6.12
C LEU A 66 14.33 -7.23 -6.64
N ASN A 67 13.28 -7.72 -7.31
CA ASN A 67 13.24 -9.07 -7.89
C ASN A 67 13.50 -10.18 -6.86
N ALA A 68 13.14 -9.96 -5.59
CA ALA A 68 13.31 -10.90 -4.49
C ALA A 68 11.94 -11.45 -4.03
N PRO A 69 11.29 -12.33 -4.82
CA PRO A 69 9.99 -12.88 -4.44
C PRO A 69 10.13 -13.74 -3.18
N VAL A 70 9.35 -13.40 -2.15
CA VAL A 70 9.23 -14.21 -0.94
C VAL A 70 8.34 -15.41 -1.25
N GLN A 71 8.88 -16.61 -1.11
CA GLN A 71 8.16 -17.87 -1.35
C GLN A 71 7.57 -18.43 -0.06
N GLN A 72 8.27 -18.22 1.07
CA GLN A 72 7.82 -18.70 2.37
C GLN A 72 8.29 -17.77 3.48
N VAL A 73 7.48 -17.67 4.53
CA VAL A 73 7.80 -16.98 5.78
C VAL A 73 7.69 -17.99 6.92
N GLU A 74 8.78 -18.21 7.64
CA GLU A 74 8.82 -19.04 8.84
C GLU A 74 9.11 -18.17 10.06
N ARG A 75 8.28 -18.30 11.09
CA ARG A 75 8.39 -17.53 12.33
C ARG A 75 8.77 -18.47 13.46
N HIS A 76 9.83 -18.12 14.18
CA HIS A 76 10.29 -18.84 15.36
C HIS A 76 10.42 -17.87 16.54
N PRO A 77 10.53 -18.35 17.78
CA PRO A 77 10.72 -17.48 18.93
C PRO A 77 11.95 -16.57 18.84
N ALA A 78 12.97 -16.96 18.07
CA ALA A 78 14.22 -16.23 17.88
C ALA A 78 14.24 -15.32 16.65
N GLY A 79 13.14 -15.21 15.89
CA GLY A 79 13.06 -14.31 14.73
C GLY A 79 12.29 -14.88 13.53
N VAL A 80 12.58 -14.33 12.35
CA VAL A 80 11.87 -14.66 11.10
C VAL A 80 12.87 -15.12 10.03
N ILE A 81 12.55 -16.24 9.38
CA ILE A 81 13.26 -16.75 8.21
C ILE A 81 12.38 -16.55 6.98
N LEU A 82 12.90 -15.86 5.97
CA LEU A 82 12.30 -15.74 4.65
C LEU A 82 13.00 -16.70 3.70
N ARG A 83 12.24 -17.59 3.05
CA ARG A 83 12.76 -18.35 1.89
C ARG A 83 12.42 -17.58 0.63
N LEU A 84 13.46 -17.18 -0.10
CA LEU A 84 13.40 -16.51 -1.40
C LEU A 84 13.81 -17.51 -2.49
N ALA A 85 13.50 -17.21 -3.75
CA ALA A 85 14.00 -18.00 -4.88
C ALA A 85 15.54 -18.05 -4.94
N SER A 86 16.20 -17.01 -4.42
CA SER A 86 17.66 -16.85 -4.42
C SER A 86 18.36 -17.44 -3.18
N GLY A 87 17.61 -17.94 -2.19
CA GLY A 87 18.15 -18.43 -0.93
C GLY A 87 17.35 -17.97 0.28
N GLU A 88 17.97 -18.01 1.46
CA GLU A 88 17.31 -17.68 2.73
C GLU A 88 17.80 -16.36 3.30
N ALA A 89 16.91 -15.63 3.99
CA ALA A 89 17.22 -14.40 4.70
C ALA A 89 16.63 -14.46 6.11
N HIS A 90 17.42 -14.06 7.10
CA HIS A 90 17.05 -14.10 8.52
C HIS A 90 16.89 -12.68 9.05
N PHE A 91 15.83 -12.43 9.82
CA PHE A 91 15.48 -11.15 10.42
C PHE A 91 15.19 -11.31 11.92
N ASP A 92 15.33 -10.20 12.66
CA ASP A 92 15.20 -10.08 14.13
C ASP A 92 16.35 -10.70 14.94
N GLN A 93 17.58 -10.51 14.47
CA GLN A 93 18.79 -10.64 15.29
C GLN A 93 18.99 -9.40 16.17
#